data_AF-A0A135VIX5-F1
#
_entry.id   AF-A0A135VIX5-F1
#
_cell.length_a   1.000
_cell.length_b   1.000
_cell.length_c   1.000
_cell.angle_alpha   90.00
_cell.angle_beta   90.00
_cell.angle_gamma   90.00
#
_symmetry.space_group_name_H-M   'P 1'
#
loop_
_entity.id
_entity.type
_entity.pdbx_description
1 polymer ?
#
loop_
_entity_poly.entity_id
_entity_poly.type
_entity_poly.pdbx_seq_one_letter_code
_entity_poly.pdbx_strand_id
1 'polypeptide(L)'
;MYPLPDEKPTRIKFIDRELRKIDIVLSGLEVSFPLNAIPDAIYEAIVNTLEGAQDADDKIRRLYEDTLMKPTVSTKNATGIFPVNSAKKLVRLTLTDEALEDMILELEGAELSFQGRPFGETIEERIELYQKIMLDDKKIDRFRFGAVEMYGDVTYQNILRDPRVSLNFFWTQPLAPQNQSYQINCIAEVVLPGDPFFRYMRLMRRLFSSRLIDLRGTEDYICAYKFWVCEIKEKSLTEKAGYSPL
;
A
#
# COMPACT_ATOMS: atom_id res chain seq x y z
N MET A 1 9.74 18.89 -18.69
CA MET A 1 10.19 20.06 -17.91
C MET A 1 11.02 19.51 -16.75
N TYR A 2 12.34 19.69 -16.81
CA TYR A 2 13.26 19.21 -15.77
C TYR A 2 12.98 19.95 -14.44
N PRO A 3 13.16 19.32 -13.26
CA PRO A 3 13.06 20.02 -11.98
C PRO A 3 14.10 21.14 -11.91
N LEU A 4 13.72 22.27 -11.31
CA LEU A 4 14.62 23.41 -11.08
C LEU A 4 15.79 22.97 -10.16
N PRO A 5 17.01 23.50 -10.34
CA PRO A 5 18.22 22.95 -9.72
C PRO A 5 18.35 23.09 -8.18
N ASP A 6 17.43 23.80 -7.52
CA ASP A 6 17.62 24.25 -6.12
C ASP A 6 16.66 23.62 -5.09
N GLU A 7 15.72 22.76 -5.48
CA GLU A 7 14.88 22.06 -4.51
C GLU A 7 15.66 20.86 -3.93
N LYS A 8 16.21 21.04 -2.72
CA LYS A 8 16.78 19.93 -1.95
C LYS A 8 15.72 18.82 -1.83
N PRO A 9 16.06 17.57 -2.20
CA PRO A 9 15.08 16.49 -2.19
C PRO A 9 14.55 16.27 -0.78
N THR A 10 13.23 16.14 -0.65
CA THR A 10 12.62 15.78 0.62
C THR A 10 13.05 14.37 0.99
N ARG A 11 13.55 14.18 2.21
CA ARG A 11 14.04 12.88 2.70
C ARG A 11 13.50 12.62 4.09
N ILE A 12 13.17 11.35 4.34
CA ILE A 12 12.95 10.86 5.70
C ILE A 12 14.32 10.85 6.39
N LYS A 13 14.40 11.54 7.52
CA LYS A 13 15.61 11.62 8.34
C LYS A 13 15.64 10.48 9.35
N PHE A 14 14.51 10.25 10.00
CA PHE A 14 14.41 9.28 11.09
C PHE A 14 12.97 8.81 11.29
N ILE A 15 12.79 7.56 11.68
CA ILE A 15 11.52 6.97 12.09
C ILE A 15 11.73 6.39 13.49
N ASP A 16 11.05 6.96 14.46
CA ASP A 16 11.09 6.51 15.84
C ASP A 16 9.79 5.77 16.17
N ARG A 17 9.87 4.44 16.27
CA ARG A 17 8.71 3.60 16.62
C ARG A 17 8.35 3.70 18.10
N GLU A 18 9.33 3.95 18.98
CA GLU A 18 9.10 4.06 20.43
C GLU A 18 8.44 5.39 20.77
N LEU A 19 8.95 6.48 20.20
CA LEU A 19 8.37 7.82 20.34
C LEU A 19 7.20 8.09 19.39
N ARG A 20 6.84 7.11 18.54
CA ARG A 20 5.75 7.19 17.56
C ARG A 20 5.82 8.45 16.71
N LYS A 21 6.95 8.63 16.04
CA LYS A 21 7.28 9.84 15.31
C LYS A 21 8.04 9.55 14.03
N ILE A 22 7.77 10.33 12.99
CA ILE A 22 8.59 10.37 11.77
C ILE A 22 9.07 11.80 11.52
N ASP A 23 10.38 11.93 11.30
CA ASP A 23 11.05 13.20 11.00
C ASP A 23 11.47 13.23 9.54
N ILE A 24 11.07 14.30 8.84
CA ILE A 24 11.44 14.55 7.46
C ILE A 24 12.06 15.93 7.28
N VAL A 25 12.89 16.08 6.25
CA VAL A 25 13.40 17.39 5.82
C VAL A 25 12.56 17.86 4.65
N LEU A 26 11.58 18.72 4.90
CA LEU A 26 10.68 19.28 3.88
C LEU A 26 11.16 20.69 3.50
N SER A 27 11.60 20.88 2.25
CA SER A 27 12.09 22.18 1.76
C SER A 27 13.17 22.82 2.66
N GLY A 28 14.03 22.00 3.27
CA GLY A 28 15.09 22.45 4.17
C GLY A 28 14.68 22.66 5.63
N LEU A 29 13.40 22.47 5.98
CA LEU A 29 12.90 22.51 7.35
C LEU A 29 12.70 21.11 7.89
N GLU A 30 13.11 20.88 9.14
CA GLU A 30 12.79 19.64 9.86
C GLU A 30 11.35 19.69 10.35
N VAL A 31 10.55 18.73 9.90
CA VAL A 31 9.14 18.62 10.26
C VAL A 31 8.90 17.22 10.80
N SER A 32 8.18 17.19 11.92
CA SER A 32 7.82 15.97 12.64
C SER A 32 6.35 15.65 12.44
N PHE A 33 6.05 14.38 12.16
CA PHE A 33 4.68 13.87 12.13
C PHE A 33 4.53 12.73 13.15
N PRO A 34 3.34 12.55 13.73
CA PRO A 34 3.07 11.36 14.53
C PRO A 34 3.12 10.10 13.65
N LEU A 35 3.44 8.97 14.26
CA LEU A 35 3.38 7.64 13.66
C LEU A 35 2.26 6.85 14.33
N ASN A 36 1.18 6.64 13.59
CA ASN A 36 -0.04 6.01 14.06
C ASN A 36 -0.15 4.58 13.52
N ALA A 37 -0.80 3.71 14.27
CA ALA A 37 -1.15 2.39 13.77
C ALA A 37 -2.26 2.49 12.72
N ILE A 38 -2.28 1.58 11.76
CA ILE A 38 -3.38 1.39 10.81
C ILE A 38 -4.67 1.12 11.61
N PRO A 39 -5.80 1.78 11.28
CA PRO A 39 -7.07 1.54 11.96
C PRO A 39 -7.46 0.06 11.96
N ASP A 40 -7.90 -0.47 13.11
CA ASP A 40 -8.28 -1.88 13.25
C ASP A 40 -9.35 -2.27 12.23
N ALA A 41 -10.34 -1.41 11.98
CA ALA A 41 -11.37 -1.65 10.96
C ALA A 41 -10.81 -1.88 9.54
N ILE A 42 -9.76 -1.15 9.14
CA ILE A 42 -9.11 -1.36 7.83
C ILE A 42 -8.26 -2.64 7.88
N TYR A 43 -7.54 -2.82 9.00
CA TYR A 43 -6.65 -3.94 9.19
C TYR A 43 -7.37 -5.29 9.14
N GLU A 44 -8.38 -5.45 9.99
CA GLU A 44 -9.21 -6.64 10.08
C GLU A 44 -9.91 -6.93 8.76
N ALA A 45 -10.41 -5.89 8.07
CA ALA A 45 -10.98 -6.05 6.74
C ALA A 45 -9.98 -6.66 5.74
N ILE A 46 -8.71 -6.22 5.77
CA ILE A 46 -7.68 -6.72 4.85
C ILE A 46 -7.24 -8.14 5.24
N VAL A 47 -7.00 -8.41 6.52
CA VAL A 47 -6.59 -9.74 7.00
C VAL A 47 -7.68 -10.78 6.71
N ASN A 48 -8.94 -10.42 6.96
CA ASN A 48 -10.09 -11.31 6.78
C ASN A 48 -10.68 -11.24 5.36
N THR A 49 -10.00 -10.62 4.39
CA THR A 49 -10.51 -10.48 3.02
C THR A 49 -10.90 -11.83 2.39
N LEU A 50 -10.17 -12.89 2.73
CA LEU A 50 -10.41 -14.24 2.19
C LEU A 50 -11.39 -15.08 3.03
N GLU A 51 -11.82 -14.58 4.19
CA GLU A 51 -12.73 -15.32 5.07
C GLU A 51 -14.12 -15.46 4.43
N GLY A 52 -14.66 -16.68 4.42
CA GLY A 52 -15.96 -16.98 3.82
C GLY A 52 -16.00 -16.90 2.29
N ALA A 53 -14.85 -16.85 1.61
CA ALA A 53 -14.80 -17.00 0.16
C ALA A 53 -15.13 -18.45 -0.25
N GLN A 54 -15.94 -18.60 -1.30
CA GLN A 54 -16.50 -19.91 -1.68
C GLN A 54 -15.54 -20.76 -2.51
N ASP A 55 -14.78 -20.12 -3.40
CA ASP A 55 -13.88 -20.76 -4.36
C ASP A 55 -12.70 -19.82 -4.71
N ALA A 56 -11.76 -20.31 -5.52
CA ALA A 56 -10.60 -19.56 -5.99
C ALA A 56 -10.97 -18.24 -6.71
N ASP A 57 -12.07 -18.24 -7.47
CA ASP A 57 -12.50 -17.08 -8.26
C ASP A 57 -13.03 -15.98 -7.34
N ASP A 58 -13.85 -16.32 -6.33
CA ASP A 58 -14.29 -15.36 -5.30
C ASP A 58 -13.09 -14.82 -4.50
N LYS A 59 -12.11 -15.67 -4.16
CA LYS A 59 -10.88 -15.24 -3.50
C LYS A 59 -10.09 -14.24 -4.35
N ILE A 60 -9.92 -14.50 -5.66
CA ILE A 60 -9.26 -13.56 -6.59
C ILE A 60 -10.05 -12.25 -6.64
N ARG A 61 -11.37 -12.32 -6.82
CA ARG A 61 -12.26 -11.15 -6.89
C ARG A 61 -12.08 -10.27 -5.67
N ARG A 62 -12.09 -10.84 -4.47
CA ARG A 62 -11.88 -10.09 -3.22
C ARG A 62 -10.48 -9.50 -3.10
N LEU A 63 -9.45 -10.22 -3.55
CA LEU A 63 -8.07 -9.74 -3.49
C LEU A 63 -7.73 -8.66 -4.54
N TYR A 64 -8.39 -8.69 -5.70
CA TYR A 64 -7.95 -7.96 -6.90
C TYR A 64 -9.02 -7.20 -7.64
N GLU A 65 -10.30 -7.37 -7.37
CA GLU A 65 -11.41 -6.63 -7.98
C GLU A 65 -12.02 -5.65 -6.98
N ASP A 66 -12.23 -6.10 -5.74
CA ASP A 66 -12.80 -5.30 -4.67
C ASP A 66 -11.95 -4.07 -4.32
N THR A 67 -12.59 -3.07 -3.71
CA THR A 67 -12.05 -1.72 -3.55
C THR A 67 -11.20 -1.55 -2.30
N LEU A 68 -11.33 -2.46 -1.33
CA LEU A 68 -10.69 -2.39 -0.01
C LEU A 68 -9.18 -2.16 -0.09
N MET A 69 -8.46 -2.95 -0.89
CA MET A 69 -7.00 -2.82 -1.05
C MET A 69 -6.61 -1.86 -2.18
N LYS A 70 -7.57 -1.13 -2.75
CA LYS A 70 -7.34 -0.20 -3.87
C LYS A 70 -7.72 1.22 -3.50
N PRO A 71 -7.11 1.82 -2.47
CA PRO A 71 -7.39 3.20 -2.15
C PRO A 71 -7.02 4.13 -3.31
N THR A 72 -7.66 5.29 -3.33
CA THR A 72 -7.20 6.38 -4.18
C THR A 72 -6.06 7.09 -3.46
N VAL A 73 -4.88 7.07 -4.06
CA VAL A 73 -3.67 7.76 -3.58
C VAL A 73 -3.66 9.15 -4.17
N SER A 74 -3.78 10.15 -3.30
CA SER A 74 -3.73 11.57 -3.66
C SER A 74 -2.38 12.16 -3.27
N THR A 75 -1.81 12.92 -4.20
CA THR A 75 -0.49 13.56 -4.12
C THR A 75 -0.59 15.02 -4.50
N LYS A 76 0.33 15.85 -4.01
CA LYS A 76 0.41 17.25 -4.39
C LYS A 76 0.93 17.37 -5.83
N ASN A 77 0.11 17.92 -6.72
CA ASN A 77 0.49 18.22 -8.09
C ASN A 77 0.98 19.67 -8.19
N ALA A 78 2.29 19.88 -8.08
CA ALA A 78 2.87 21.21 -8.13
C ALA A 78 2.86 21.85 -9.55
N THR A 79 2.66 21.05 -10.60
CA THR A 79 2.79 21.50 -11.99
C THR A 79 1.47 21.74 -12.72
N GLY A 80 0.36 21.25 -12.16
CA GLY A 80 -0.98 21.41 -12.76
C GLY A 80 -1.74 22.61 -12.21
N ILE A 81 -2.72 23.09 -12.97
CA ILE A 81 -3.69 24.10 -12.52
C ILE A 81 -4.50 23.57 -11.32
N PHE A 82 -4.78 22.25 -11.31
CA PHE A 82 -5.37 21.56 -10.18
C PHE A 82 -4.28 20.99 -9.27
N PRO A 83 -4.28 21.30 -7.96
CA PRO A 83 -3.16 21.03 -7.06
C PRO A 83 -3.10 19.58 -6.55
N VAL A 84 -4.03 18.73 -6.96
CA VAL A 84 -4.12 17.34 -6.51
C VAL A 84 -4.07 16.41 -7.72
N ASN A 85 -3.16 15.45 -7.68
CA ASN A 85 -3.15 14.31 -8.58
C ASN A 85 -3.59 13.06 -7.79
N SER A 86 -4.48 12.28 -8.37
CA SER A 86 -5.04 11.07 -7.75
C SER A 86 -4.85 9.87 -8.66
N ALA A 87 -4.41 8.75 -8.10
CA ALA A 87 -4.28 7.49 -8.81
C ALA A 87 -4.75 6.33 -7.94
N LYS A 88 -5.35 5.31 -8.55
CA LYS A 88 -5.61 4.05 -7.85
C LYS A 88 -4.31 3.27 -7.71
N LYS A 89 -4.02 2.79 -6.50
CA LYS A 89 -2.91 1.86 -6.25
C LYS A 89 -3.41 0.67 -5.45
N LEU A 90 -2.88 -0.51 -5.75
CA LEU A 90 -3.06 -1.68 -4.91
C LEU A 90 -2.11 -1.56 -3.71
N VAL A 91 -2.65 -1.38 -2.52
CA VAL A 91 -1.91 -1.33 -1.26
C VAL A 91 -2.03 -2.65 -0.53
N ARG A 92 -1.02 -3.01 0.25
CA ARG A 92 -0.97 -4.23 1.05
C ARG A 92 -0.52 -3.93 2.47
N LEU A 93 -0.93 -4.79 3.39
CA LEU A 93 -0.20 -4.94 4.65
C LEU A 93 1.19 -5.47 4.35
N THR A 94 2.16 -5.02 5.14
CA THR A 94 3.57 -5.37 4.95
C THR A 94 4.09 -6.00 6.21
N LEU A 95 5.06 -6.90 6.07
CA LEU A 95 5.76 -7.42 7.23
C LEU A 95 6.69 -6.35 7.86
N THR A 96 7.08 -6.55 9.11
CA THR A 96 8.15 -5.76 9.74
C THR A 96 9.47 -5.96 8.99
N ASP A 97 10.40 -5.01 9.13
CA ASP A 97 11.68 -5.10 8.43
C ASP A 97 12.47 -6.36 8.86
N GLU A 98 12.40 -6.73 10.15
CA GLU A 98 13.03 -7.93 10.70
C GLU A 98 12.41 -9.22 10.13
N ALA A 99 11.08 -9.31 10.11
CA ALA A 99 10.39 -10.47 9.55
C ALA A 99 10.64 -10.61 8.02
N LEU A 100 10.81 -9.48 7.31
CA LEU A 100 11.17 -9.49 5.90
C LEU A 100 12.57 -10.05 5.68
N GLU A 101 13.56 -9.60 6.46
CA GLU A 101 14.93 -10.10 6.36
C GLU A 101 14.99 -11.63 6.56
N ASP A 102 14.24 -12.14 7.54
CA ASP A 102 14.20 -13.57 7.85
C ASP A 102 13.51 -14.42 6.76
N MET A 103 12.43 -13.90 6.15
CA MET A 103 11.53 -14.71 5.32
C MET A 103 11.70 -14.51 3.82
N ILE A 104 12.33 -13.42 3.35
CA ILE A 104 12.27 -13.04 1.93
C ILE A 104 12.81 -14.12 0.99
N LEU A 105 13.85 -14.85 1.39
CA LEU A 105 14.43 -15.93 0.58
C LEU A 105 13.50 -17.14 0.46
N GLU A 106 12.82 -17.51 1.55
CA GLU A 106 11.80 -18.58 1.53
C GLU A 106 10.64 -18.20 0.61
N LEU A 107 10.15 -16.96 0.74
CA LEU A 107 9.03 -16.47 -0.05
C LEU A 107 9.37 -16.44 -1.55
N GLU A 108 10.54 -15.92 -1.92
CA GLU A 108 11.00 -15.95 -3.31
C GLU A 108 11.18 -17.38 -3.82
N GLY A 109 11.71 -18.30 -3.01
CA GLY A 109 11.78 -19.72 -3.35
C GLY A 109 10.41 -20.34 -3.64
N ALA A 110 9.39 -19.98 -2.85
CA ALA A 110 8.02 -20.41 -3.10
C ALA A 110 7.44 -19.80 -4.39
N GLU A 111 7.71 -18.52 -4.68
CA GLU A 111 7.26 -17.87 -5.93
C GLU A 111 7.88 -18.53 -7.17
N LEU A 112 9.17 -18.90 -7.10
CA LEU A 112 9.86 -19.63 -8.16
C LEU A 112 9.21 -20.97 -8.49
N SER A 113 8.61 -21.65 -7.51
CA SER A 113 7.93 -22.94 -7.71
C SER A 113 6.70 -22.85 -8.62
N PHE A 114 6.18 -21.64 -8.85
CA PHE A 114 5.05 -21.40 -9.76
C PHE A 114 5.50 -21.06 -11.19
N GLN A 115 6.78 -20.80 -11.43
CA GLN A 115 7.26 -20.39 -12.75
C GLN A 115 7.12 -21.53 -13.76
N GLY A 116 6.64 -21.19 -14.96
CA GLY A 116 6.38 -22.17 -16.03
C GLY A 116 5.11 -23.00 -15.86
N ARG A 117 4.39 -22.87 -14.73
CA ARG A 117 3.11 -23.53 -14.48
C ARG A 117 1.94 -22.60 -14.85
N PRO A 118 0.83 -23.12 -15.41
CA PRO A 118 -0.36 -22.31 -15.69
C PRO A 118 -0.92 -21.64 -14.43
N PHE A 119 -1.32 -20.36 -14.56
CA PHE A 119 -1.82 -19.57 -13.43
C PHE A 119 -3.02 -20.24 -12.74
N GLY A 120 -3.98 -20.74 -13.51
CA GLY A 120 -5.18 -21.41 -12.97
C GLY A 120 -4.87 -22.69 -12.18
N GLU A 121 -3.77 -23.38 -12.48
CA GLU A 121 -3.36 -24.59 -11.75
C GLU A 121 -2.63 -24.29 -10.43
N THR A 122 -2.08 -23.08 -10.29
CA THR A 122 -1.28 -22.66 -9.12
C THR A 122 -2.03 -21.72 -8.19
N ILE A 123 -3.29 -21.39 -8.50
CA ILE A 123 -4.01 -20.35 -7.80
C ILE A 123 -4.21 -20.67 -6.31
N GLU A 124 -4.60 -21.89 -5.97
CA GLU A 124 -4.80 -22.28 -4.57
C GLU A 124 -3.48 -22.25 -3.79
N GLU A 125 -2.38 -22.74 -4.37
CA GLU A 125 -1.05 -22.67 -3.73
C GLU A 125 -0.59 -21.22 -3.49
N ARG A 126 -0.88 -20.31 -4.43
CA ARG A 126 -0.60 -18.87 -4.31
C ARG A 126 -1.44 -18.21 -3.21
N ILE A 127 -2.69 -18.63 -3.09
CA ILE A 127 -3.61 -18.19 -2.02
C ILE A 127 -3.14 -18.70 -0.67
N GLU A 128 -2.76 -19.97 -0.56
CA GLU A 128 -2.21 -20.56 0.66
C GLU A 128 -0.93 -19.85 1.10
N LEU A 129 -0.04 -19.54 0.15
CA LEU A 129 1.16 -18.75 0.44
C LEU A 129 0.81 -17.36 0.97
N TYR A 130 -0.15 -16.66 0.33
CA TYR A 130 -0.64 -15.36 0.81
C TYR A 130 -1.22 -15.46 2.23
N GLN A 131 -2.05 -16.46 2.51
CA GLN A 131 -2.63 -16.68 3.84
C GLN A 131 -1.56 -17.01 4.88
N LYS A 132 -0.56 -17.83 4.54
CA LYS A 132 0.59 -18.14 5.40
C LYS A 132 1.35 -16.88 5.79
N ILE A 133 1.57 -15.96 4.85
CA ILE A 133 2.24 -14.66 5.11
C ILE A 133 1.42 -13.83 6.12
N MET A 134 0.09 -13.84 6.02
CA MET A 134 -0.81 -13.03 6.84
C MET A 134 -1.22 -13.69 8.16
N LEU A 135 -0.79 -14.93 8.42
CA LEU A 135 -1.24 -15.71 9.58
C LEU A 135 -0.69 -15.20 10.91
N ASP A 136 0.55 -14.72 10.92
CA ASP A 136 1.23 -14.26 12.13
C ASP A 136 1.14 -12.73 12.24
N ASP A 137 0.15 -12.27 12.98
CA ASP A 137 -0.13 -10.86 13.26
C ASP A 137 1.11 -10.10 13.77
N LYS A 138 1.98 -10.75 14.55
CA LYS A 138 3.18 -10.12 15.13
C LYS A 138 4.22 -9.76 14.08
N LYS A 139 4.18 -10.41 12.91
CA LYS A 139 5.08 -10.12 11.80
C LYS A 139 4.57 -9.00 10.92
N ILE A 140 3.32 -8.54 11.09
CA ILE A 140 2.74 -7.47 10.28
C ILE A 140 3.08 -6.11 10.89
N ASP A 141 3.63 -5.21 10.07
CA ASP A 141 3.92 -3.85 10.47
C ASP A 141 2.61 -3.03 10.50
N ARG A 142 2.14 -2.74 11.73
CA ARG A 142 0.92 -1.97 11.95
C ARG A 142 1.07 -0.48 11.63
N PHE A 143 2.25 0.04 11.30
CA PHE A 143 2.48 1.48 11.09
C PHE A 143 2.56 1.90 9.62
N ARG A 144 2.51 0.96 8.67
CA ARG A 144 2.68 1.27 7.25
C ARG A 144 1.90 0.36 6.30
N PHE A 145 1.54 0.92 5.17
CA PHE A 145 1.12 0.15 3.99
C PHE A 145 2.23 0.06 2.95
N GLY A 146 2.18 -0.95 2.10
CA GLY A 146 3.08 -1.12 0.96
C GLY A 146 2.36 -1.01 -0.37
N ALA A 147 3.00 -0.42 -1.38
CA ALA A 147 2.52 -0.47 -2.76
C ALA A 147 3.68 -0.49 -3.76
N VAL A 148 3.45 -1.03 -4.96
CA VAL A 148 4.41 -1.04 -6.06
C VAL A 148 4.22 0.19 -6.97
N GLU A 149 5.32 0.79 -7.44
CA GLU A 149 5.33 1.74 -8.55
C GLU A 149 5.78 1.05 -9.83
N MET A 150 4.90 1.05 -10.84
CA MET A 150 5.15 0.33 -12.09
C MET A 150 5.68 1.25 -13.18
N TYR A 151 5.24 2.50 -13.23
CA TYR A 151 5.41 3.34 -14.43
C TYR A 151 6.19 4.62 -14.17
N GLY A 152 6.30 5.08 -12.92
CA GLY A 152 7.12 6.25 -12.61
C GLY A 152 6.50 7.56 -13.10
N ASP A 153 5.18 7.52 -13.29
CA ASP A 153 4.34 8.61 -13.80
C ASP A 153 4.19 9.73 -12.75
N VAL A 154 3.19 10.58 -12.94
CA VAL A 154 2.93 11.79 -12.14
C VAL A 154 2.93 11.54 -10.63
N THR A 155 2.34 10.45 -10.16
CA THR A 155 2.33 10.11 -8.71
C THR A 155 3.74 9.93 -8.15
N TYR A 156 4.61 9.22 -8.88
CA TYR A 156 6.00 9.02 -8.47
C TYR A 156 6.78 10.34 -8.46
N GLN A 157 6.65 11.13 -9.53
CA GLN A 157 7.31 12.44 -9.62
C GLN A 157 6.86 13.40 -8.51
N ASN A 158 5.57 13.37 -8.15
CA ASN A 158 5.05 14.16 -7.05
C ASN A 158 5.62 13.71 -5.71
N ILE A 159 5.67 12.40 -5.44
CA ILE A 159 6.21 11.84 -4.18
C ILE A 159 7.69 12.16 -4.01
N LEU A 160 8.49 12.10 -5.08
CA LEU A 160 9.91 12.47 -5.03
C LEU A 160 10.14 13.94 -4.60
N ARG A 161 9.19 14.83 -4.90
CA ARG A 161 9.25 16.24 -4.51
C ARG A 161 8.66 16.45 -3.12
N ASP A 162 7.48 15.88 -2.88
CA ASP A 162 6.71 16.01 -1.64
C ASP A 162 6.13 14.64 -1.23
N PRO A 163 6.67 13.99 -0.19
CA PRO A 163 6.30 12.63 0.21
C PRO A 163 4.96 12.60 0.94
N ARG A 164 4.32 13.74 1.19
CA ARG A 164 3.02 13.76 1.88
C ARG A 164 1.93 13.26 0.93
N VAL A 165 1.28 12.19 1.31
CA VAL A 165 0.24 11.54 0.52
C VAL A 165 -1.01 11.26 1.35
N SER A 166 -2.15 11.13 0.69
CA SER A 166 -3.38 10.65 1.31
C SER A 166 -3.87 9.39 0.62
N LEU A 167 -4.10 8.34 1.40
CA LEU A 167 -4.76 7.12 0.96
C LEU A 167 -6.24 7.20 1.32
N ASN A 168 -7.11 7.17 0.32
CA ASN A 168 -8.56 7.21 0.52
C ASN A 168 -9.12 5.81 0.29
N PHE A 169 -9.41 5.10 1.38
CA PHE A 169 -10.02 3.79 1.39
C PHE A 169 -11.53 3.92 1.35
N PHE A 170 -12.17 3.05 0.58
CA PHE A 170 -13.61 2.84 0.66
C PHE A 170 -13.94 1.39 0.35
N TRP A 171 -14.87 0.81 1.10
CA TRP A 171 -15.39 -0.54 0.85
C TRP A 171 -16.73 -0.72 1.54
N THR A 172 -17.42 -1.80 1.21
CA THR A 172 -18.59 -2.29 1.93
C THR A 172 -18.27 -3.65 2.51
N GLN A 173 -18.92 -4.02 3.62
CA GLN A 173 -18.83 -5.37 4.19
C GLN A 173 -20.23 -6.02 4.17
N PRO A 174 -20.35 -7.33 3.89
CA PRO A 174 -21.63 -8.02 3.91
C PRO A 174 -22.36 -7.90 5.27
N LEU A 175 -21.59 -7.94 6.37
CA LEU A 175 -22.12 -7.87 7.74
C LEU A 175 -22.45 -6.44 8.21
N ALA A 176 -21.95 -5.43 7.49
CA ALA A 176 -22.19 -4.02 7.78
C ALA A 176 -22.31 -3.28 6.43
N PRO A 177 -23.51 -3.24 5.80
CA PRO A 177 -23.70 -2.71 4.45
C PRO A 177 -23.48 -1.19 4.35
N GLN A 178 -23.17 -0.52 5.47
CA GLN A 178 -22.79 0.88 5.47
C GLN A 178 -21.45 1.07 4.77
N ASN A 179 -21.38 2.07 3.89
CA ASN A 179 -20.16 2.42 3.17
C ASN A 179 -19.08 2.87 4.17
N GLN A 180 -18.07 2.02 4.33
CA GLN A 180 -16.89 2.33 5.12
C GLN A 180 -15.95 3.22 4.31
N SER A 181 -15.42 4.26 4.93
CA SER A 181 -14.54 5.20 4.24
C SER A 181 -13.54 5.82 5.22
N TYR A 182 -12.28 5.83 4.83
CA TYR A 182 -11.19 6.38 5.63
C TYR A 182 -10.24 7.17 4.74
N GLN A 183 -9.81 8.33 5.23
CA GLN A 183 -8.63 9.01 4.70
C GLN A 183 -7.48 8.78 5.67
N ILE A 184 -6.39 8.20 5.15
CA ILE A 184 -5.15 7.98 5.88
C ILE A 184 -4.09 8.89 5.28
N ASN A 185 -3.60 9.87 6.02
CA ASN A 185 -2.49 10.70 5.58
C ASN A 185 -1.18 10.05 5.99
N CYS A 186 -0.26 9.95 5.04
CA CYS A 186 0.99 9.25 5.20
C CYS A 186 2.18 10.09 4.72
N ILE A 187 3.36 9.72 5.19
CA ILE A 187 4.62 10.02 4.53
C ILE A 187 5.02 8.81 3.69
N ALA A 188 5.21 9.03 2.38
CA ALA A 188 5.68 8.03 1.45
C ALA A 188 7.21 7.96 1.45
N GLU A 189 7.76 6.78 1.71
CA GLU A 189 9.16 6.43 1.50
C GLU A 189 9.30 5.67 0.19
N VAL A 190 10.28 6.05 -0.63
CA VAL A 190 10.60 5.34 -1.88
C VAL A 190 11.69 4.31 -1.61
N VAL A 191 11.37 3.05 -1.83
CA VAL A 191 12.28 1.91 -1.66
C VAL A 191 12.67 1.36 -3.03
N LEU A 192 13.96 1.37 -3.33
CA LEU A 192 14.51 0.99 -4.64
C LEU A 192 14.73 -0.53 -4.76
N PRO A 193 14.88 -1.05 -5.99
CA PRO A 193 15.27 -2.43 -6.22
C PRO A 193 16.54 -2.83 -5.46
N GLY A 194 16.54 -4.05 -4.93
CA GLY A 194 17.64 -4.60 -4.11
C GLY A 194 17.29 -4.70 -2.62
N ASP A 195 16.35 -3.89 -2.14
CA ASP A 195 15.88 -3.92 -0.76
C ASP A 195 14.92 -5.11 -0.49
N PRO A 196 14.99 -5.79 0.68
CA PRO A 196 14.05 -6.86 1.06
C PRO A 196 12.57 -6.45 0.96
N PHE A 197 12.24 -5.21 1.32
CA PHE A 197 10.88 -4.69 1.20
C PHE A 197 10.44 -4.56 -0.25
N PHE A 198 11.30 -4.06 -1.14
CA PHE A 198 11.00 -4.01 -2.57
C PHE A 198 10.73 -5.42 -3.12
N ARG A 199 11.60 -6.37 -2.78
CA ARG A 199 11.48 -7.77 -3.21
C ARG A 199 10.16 -8.39 -2.73
N TYR A 200 9.78 -8.15 -1.48
CA TYR A 200 8.48 -8.58 -0.94
C TYR A 200 7.31 -7.95 -1.69
N MET A 201 7.33 -6.64 -1.90
CA MET A 201 6.23 -5.96 -2.61
C MET A 201 6.09 -6.44 -4.06
N ARG A 202 7.21 -6.70 -4.73
CA ARG A 202 7.25 -7.32 -6.05
C ARG A 202 6.62 -8.71 -6.04
N LEU A 203 7.02 -9.57 -5.09
CA LEU A 203 6.46 -10.90 -4.92
C LEU A 203 4.94 -10.86 -4.70
N MET A 204 4.48 -10.05 -3.75
CA MET A 204 3.06 -9.93 -3.43
C MET A 204 2.22 -9.48 -4.63
N ARG A 205 2.78 -8.63 -5.50
CA ARG A 205 2.11 -8.24 -6.75
C ARG A 205 2.04 -9.38 -7.76
N ARG A 206 3.12 -10.17 -7.89
CA ARG A 206 3.28 -11.28 -8.84
C ARG A 206 2.48 -12.52 -8.47
N LEU A 207 2.21 -12.75 -7.18
CA LEU A 207 1.40 -13.88 -6.71
C LEU A 207 0.08 -14.01 -7.47
N PHE A 208 -0.53 -12.91 -7.88
CA PHE A 208 -1.83 -12.92 -8.55
C PHE A 208 -1.83 -12.08 -9.84
N SER A 209 -0.66 -11.95 -10.49
CA SER A 209 -0.59 -11.39 -11.84
C SER A 209 -0.59 -12.52 -12.85
N SER A 210 -1.74 -12.76 -13.51
CA SER A 210 -1.85 -13.76 -14.58
C SER A 210 -1.27 -13.29 -15.91
N ARG A 211 -0.98 -11.98 -16.03
CA ARG A 211 -0.38 -11.37 -17.22
C ARG A 211 1.02 -10.88 -16.90
N LEU A 212 1.94 -11.09 -17.86
CA LEU A 212 3.13 -10.26 -17.99
C LEU A 212 2.64 -8.82 -18.20
N ILE A 213 2.84 -7.98 -17.19
CA ILE A 213 2.52 -6.55 -17.30
C ILE A 213 3.54 -6.00 -18.31
N ASP A 214 3.06 -5.36 -19.38
CA ASP A 214 3.93 -4.57 -20.25
C ASP A 214 4.41 -3.37 -19.44
N LEU A 215 5.62 -3.46 -18.90
CA LEU A 215 6.24 -2.43 -18.07
C LEU A 215 6.83 -1.29 -18.91
N ARG A 216 6.34 -1.05 -20.15
CA ARG A 216 6.77 0.04 -21.05
C ARG A 216 8.31 0.13 -21.17
N GLY A 217 8.96 -1.02 -21.33
CA GLY A 217 10.40 -1.10 -21.55
C GLY A 217 11.28 -1.18 -20.29
N THR A 218 10.72 -1.40 -19.09
CA THR A 218 11.51 -1.80 -17.92
C THR A 218 11.42 -3.30 -17.68
N GLU A 219 12.50 -3.92 -17.18
CA GLU A 219 12.52 -5.35 -16.84
C GLU A 219 11.77 -5.66 -15.54
N ASP A 220 11.55 -4.64 -14.70
CA ASP A 220 10.88 -4.78 -13.40
C ASP A 220 10.23 -3.46 -12.96
N TYR A 221 9.54 -3.50 -11.83
CA TYR A 221 8.95 -2.32 -11.19
C TYR A 221 10.01 -1.28 -10.78
N ILE A 222 9.64 0.00 -10.78
CA ILE A 222 10.58 1.11 -10.55
C ILE A 222 10.98 1.21 -9.08
N CYS A 223 10.00 1.11 -8.19
CA CYS A 223 10.22 1.14 -6.75
C CYS A 223 9.02 0.55 -6.00
N ALA A 224 9.15 0.43 -4.70
CA ALA A 224 8.03 0.21 -3.78
C ALA A 224 7.88 1.45 -2.89
N TYR A 225 6.67 1.67 -2.38
CA TYR A 225 6.39 2.71 -1.40
C TYR A 225 6.13 2.08 -0.04
N LYS A 226 6.74 2.62 1.02
CA LYS A 226 6.22 2.50 2.40
C LYS A 226 5.37 3.74 2.68
N PHE A 227 4.10 3.57 3.00
CA PHE A 227 3.20 4.65 3.39
C PHE A 227 3.06 4.65 4.91
N TRP A 228 3.92 5.41 5.58
CA TRP A 228 3.94 5.54 7.04
C TRP A 228 2.73 6.34 7.51
N VAL A 229 1.89 5.74 8.35
CA VAL A 229 0.59 6.31 8.74
C VAL A 229 0.79 7.44 9.75
N CYS A 230 0.34 8.64 9.40
CA CYS A 230 0.51 9.84 10.23
C CYS A 230 -0.79 10.42 10.75
N GLU A 231 -1.88 10.38 9.99
CA GLU A 231 -3.18 10.89 10.45
C GLU A 231 -4.29 10.00 9.90
N ILE A 232 -5.34 9.80 10.70
CA ILE A 232 -6.49 8.98 10.34
C ILE A 232 -7.73 9.86 10.42
N LYS A 233 -8.57 9.80 9.39
CA LYS A 233 -9.89 10.44 9.36
C LYS A 233 -10.92 9.41 8.94
N GLU A 234 -11.81 9.05 9.86
CA GLU A 234 -12.99 8.27 9.53
C GLU A 234 -13.98 9.15 8.76
N LYS A 235 -14.43 8.65 7.62
CA LYS A 235 -15.34 9.32 6.68
C LYS A 235 -16.51 8.42 6.27
N SER A 236 -16.72 7.32 7.00
CA SER A 236 -17.81 6.39 6.77
C SER A 236 -19.15 7.13 6.82
N LEU A 237 -20.07 6.73 5.94
CA LEU A 237 -21.42 7.27 5.90
C LEU A 237 -22.26 6.58 6.99
N THR A 238 -22.06 6.97 8.24
CA THR A 238 -22.92 6.57 9.36
C THR A 238 -24.07 7.57 9.49
N GLU A 239 -25.28 7.08 9.80
CA GLU A 239 -26.37 7.96 10.21
C GLU A 239 -25.94 8.67 11.50
N LYS A 240 -25.59 9.95 11.40
CA LYS A 240 -25.47 10.80 12.58
C LYS A 240 -26.88 11.04 13.10
N ALA A 241 -27.22 10.43 14.23
CA ALA A 241 -28.45 10.77 14.95
C ALA A 241 -28.54 12.30 15.10
N GLY A 242 -29.53 12.92 14.44
CA GLY A 242 -29.74 14.37 14.46
C GLY A 242 -29.71 15.10 13.12
N TYR A 243 -29.45 14.43 11.99
CA TYR A 243 -29.61 15.07 10.67
C TYR A 243 -31.05 14.91 10.18
N SER A 244 -31.92 15.85 10.56
CA SER A 244 -33.19 16.08 9.88
C SER A 244 -32.94 17.08 8.74
N PRO A 245 -33.18 16.74 7.47
CA PRO A 245 -33.20 17.76 6.42
C PRO A 245 -34.33 18.75 6.76
N LEU A 246 -33.97 20.02 6.97
CA LEU A 246 -34.89 21.15 6.85
C LEU A 246 -34.93 21.59 5.38
#